data_AF-A0A3N4MSS5-F1
#
_entry.id   AF-A0A3N4MSS5-F1
#
_cell.length_a   1.000
_cell.length_b   1.000
_cell.length_c   1.000
_cell.angle_alpha   90.00
_cell.angle_beta   90.00
_cell.angle_gamma   90.00
#
_symmetry.space_group_name_H-M   'P 1'
#
loop_
_entity.id
_entity.type
_entity.pdbx_description
1 polymer ?
#
loop_
_entity_poly.entity_id
_entity_poly.type
_entity_poly.pdbx_seq_one_letter_code
_entity_poly.pdbx_strand_id
1 'polypeptide(L)'
;MRIGLRRTPFDIEQKNLTVYTPSTYEKTQRGKVRTCGAETEIQGDITPAWGISGNYTYLDKKVREDSDASAVGTTSWGTVSHCRRITAFPVY
;
A
#
# COMPACT_ATOMS: atom_id res chain seq x y z
N MET A 1 -19.02 22.68 -11.60
CA MET A 1 -18.07 21.56 -11.77
C MET A 1 -17.02 21.67 -10.68
N ARG A 2 -16.92 20.68 -9.78
CA ARG A 2 -15.92 20.64 -8.70
C ARG A 2 -15.26 19.26 -8.74
N ILE A 3 -13.96 19.24 -8.98
CA ILE A 3 -13.15 18.01 -8.97
C ILE A 3 -12.01 18.26 -7.99
N GLY A 4 -11.86 17.34 -7.03
CA GLY A 4 -10.76 17.28 -6.10
C GLY A 4 -9.76 16.22 -6.54
N LEU A 5 -8.48 16.56 -6.49
CA LEU A 5 -7.36 15.65 -6.66
C LEU A 5 -6.52 15.71 -5.38
N ARG A 6 -6.18 14.55 -4.82
CA ARG A 6 -5.19 14.43 -3.74
C ARG A 6 -4.12 13.45 -4.14
N ARG A 7 -2.89 13.75 -3.76
CA ARG A 7 -1.74 12.87 -3.92
C ARG A 7 -0.94 12.86 -2.64
N THR A 8 -0.68 11.67 -2.12
CA THR A 8 0.00 11.45 -0.84
C THR A 8 1.14 10.46 -1.05
N PRO A 9 2.39 10.94 -1.25
CA PRO A 9 3.56 10.09 -1.14
C PRO A 9 3.77 9.71 0.33
N PHE A 10 4.20 8.48 0.59
CA PHE A 10 4.49 8.02 1.95
C PHE A 10 5.73 7.13 1.98
N ASP A 11 6.43 7.19 3.11
CA ASP A 11 7.54 6.32 3.46
C ASP A 11 7.34 5.88 4.91
N ILE A 12 7.06 4.59 5.09
CA ILE A 12 6.71 4.01 6.39
C ILE A 12 7.71 2.92 6.69
N GLU A 13 8.46 3.08 7.77
CA GLU A 13 9.34 2.06 8.30
C GLU A 13 8.72 1.42 9.53
N GLN A 14 8.45 0.11 9.46
CA GLN A 14 7.98 -0.66 10.59
C GLN A 14 9.13 -1.49 11.16
N LYS A 15 9.43 -1.27 12.44
CA LYS A 15 10.42 -2.03 13.22
C LYS A 15 9.73 -3.07 14.09
N ASN A 16 10.48 -4.08 14.51
CA ASN A 16 10.04 -5.14 15.43
C ASN A 16 8.85 -5.96 14.89
N LEU A 17 8.82 -6.22 13.59
CA LEU A 17 7.87 -7.18 13.04
C LEU A 17 8.11 -8.55 13.67
N THR A 18 7.05 -9.14 14.20
CA THR A 18 7.06 -10.50 14.70
C THR A 18 7.13 -11.45 13.52
N VAL A 19 8.29 -12.05 13.33
CA VAL A 19 8.52 -13.08 12.31
C VAL A 19 8.31 -14.43 12.97
N TYR A 20 7.52 -15.28 12.32
CA TYR A 20 7.30 -16.64 12.77
C TYR A 20 8.34 -17.55 12.13
N THR A 21 9.12 -18.24 12.95
CA THR A 21 10.12 -19.20 12.46
C THR A 21 9.52 -20.61 12.50
N PRO A 22 9.16 -21.22 11.36
CA PRO A 22 8.50 -22.53 11.34
C PRO A 22 9.39 -23.68 11.83
N SER A 23 10.72 -23.52 11.84
CA SER A 23 11.66 -24.54 12.32
C SER A 23 11.79 -24.61 13.85
N THR A 24 11.58 -23.49 14.56
CA THR A 24 11.69 -23.43 16.03
C THR A 24 10.36 -23.13 16.72
N TYR A 25 9.30 -22.85 15.97
CA TYR A 25 8.00 -22.38 16.47
C TYR A 25 8.06 -21.08 17.29
N GLU A 26 9.18 -20.35 17.21
CA GLU A 26 9.40 -19.12 17.95
C GLU A 26 8.91 -17.90 17.16
N LYS A 27 8.30 -16.96 17.90
CA LYS A 27 7.91 -15.64 17.42
C LYS A 27 8.98 -14.65 17.85
N THR A 28 9.87 -14.28 16.93
CA THR A 28 10.92 -13.29 17.20
C THR A 28 10.56 -11.94 16.61
N GLN A 29 10.62 -10.89 17.42
CA GLN A 29 10.45 -9.51 16.96
C GLN A 29 11.78 -9.00 16.41
N ARG A 30 12.06 -9.34 15.14
CA ARG A 30 13.32 -8.99 14.47
C ARG A 30 13.15 -8.43 13.07
N GLY A 31 11.93 -8.44 12.52
CA GLY A 31 11.69 -7.93 11.18
C GLY A 31 11.73 -6.40 11.12
N LYS A 32 12.47 -5.83 10.18
CA LYS A 32 12.26 -4.45 9.71
C LYS A 32 11.71 -4.49 8.31
N VAL A 33 10.62 -3.78 8.07
CA VAL A 33 10.01 -3.68 6.74
C VAL A 33 9.77 -2.22 6.41
N ARG A 34 10.23 -1.81 5.23
CA ARG A 34 9.99 -0.47 4.69
C ARG A 34 8.91 -0.57 3.62
N THR A 35 7.92 0.29 3.72
CA THR A 35 6.83 0.44 2.76
C THR A 35 6.86 1.86 2.22
N CYS A 36 7.25 2.01 0.97
CA CYS A 36 7.22 3.27 0.25
C CYS A 36 6.06 3.24 -0.73
N GLY A 37 5.46 4.38 -1.02
CA GLY A 37 4.39 4.41 -1.99
C GLY A 37 3.86 5.80 -2.28
N ALA A 38 2.89 5.82 -3.18
CA ALA A 38 2.12 7.02 -3.44
C ALA A 38 0.67 6.64 -3.69
N GLU A 39 -0.23 7.37 -3.06
CA GLU A 39 -1.65 7.30 -3.30
C GLU A 39 -2.09 8.52 -4.09
N THR A 40 -2.98 8.30 -5.04
CA THR A 40 -3.64 9.36 -5.79
C THR A 40 -5.12 9.08 -5.78
N GLU A 41 -5.89 10.06 -5.34
CA GLU A 41 -7.34 10.01 -5.25
C GLU A 41 -7.94 11.16 -6.07
N ILE A 42 -8.93 10.82 -6.89
CA ILE A 42 -9.70 11.76 -7.70
C ILE A 42 -11.16 11.57 -7.34
N GLN A 43 -11.85 12.66 -7.02
CA GLN A 43 -13.29 12.63 -6.75
C GLN A 43 -13.95 13.92 -7.23
N GLY A 44 -15.10 13.81 -7.89
CA GLY A 44 -15.91 14.97 -8.23
C GLY A 44 -16.94 14.69 -9.30
N ASP A 45 -17.64 15.75 -9.70
CA ASP A 45 -18.70 15.69 -10.69
C ASP A 45 -18.16 16.12 -12.06
N ILE A 46 -18.14 15.17 -13.00
CA ILE A 46 -17.72 15.44 -14.38
C ILE A 46 -18.84 16.20 -15.11
N THR A 47 -20.09 15.80 -14.87
CA THR A 47 -21.28 16.49 -15.36
C THR A 47 -22.29 16.62 -14.22
N PRO A 48 -23.31 17.50 -14.31
CA PRO A 48 -24.36 17.60 -13.28
C PRO A 48 -25.08 16.28 -13.00
N ALA A 49 -25.07 15.33 -13.95
CA ALA A 49 -25.71 14.04 -13.84
C ALA A 49 -24.74 12.88 -13.54
N TRP A 50 -23.42 13.11 -13.50
CA TRP A 50 -22.42 12.05 -13.37
C TRP A 50 -21.25 12.43 -12.46
N GLY A 51 -21.09 11.64 -11.40
CA GLY A 51 -19.97 11.67 -10.47
C GLY A 51 -18.94 10.61 -10.81
N ILE A 52 -17.68 10.92 -10.53
CA ILE A 52 -16.55 9.98 -10.62
C ILE A 52 -15.82 9.92 -9.29
N SER A 53 -15.37 8.72 -8.93
CA SER A 53 -14.35 8.51 -7.92
C SER A 53 -13.32 7.51 -8.44
N GLY A 54 -12.05 7.77 -8.16
CA GLY A 54 -10.96 6.90 -8.57
C GLY A 54 -9.81 6.98 -7.58
N ASN A 55 -9.21 5.83 -7.31
CA ASN A 55 -8.02 5.74 -6.48
C ASN A 55 -6.97 4.86 -7.16
N TYR A 56 -5.72 5.32 -7.08
CA TYR A 56 -4.55 4.61 -7.53
C TYR A 56 -3.50 4.60 -6.42
N THR A 57 -3.13 3.40 -5.99
CA THR A 57 -2.14 3.18 -4.95
C THR A 57 -0.98 2.40 -5.55
N TYR A 58 0.21 3.00 -5.48
CA TYR A 58 1.47 2.31 -5.74
C TYR A 58 2.15 2.02 -4.40
N LEU A 59 2.60 0.77 -4.21
CA LEU A 59 3.18 0.31 -2.95
C LEU A 59 4.41 -0.57 -3.23
N ASP A 60 5.57 -0.10 -2.79
CA ASP A 60 6.83 -0.86 -2.77
C ASP A 60 7.15 -1.24 -1.32
N LYS A 61 6.95 -2.52 -0.99
CA LYS A 61 7.25 -3.06 0.35
C LYS A 61 8.47 -3.96 0.27
N LYS A 62 9.50 -3.65 1.06
CA LYS A 62 10.76 -4.39 1.11
C LYS A 62 11.15 -4.75 2.52
N VAL A 63 11.53 -6.01 2.72
CA VAL A 63 12.12 -6.48 3.98
C VAL A 63 13.54 -5.92 4.06
N ARG A 64 13.82 -5.16 5.12
CA ARG A 64 15.12 -4.52 5.36
C ARG A 64 16.01 -5.32 6.29
N GLU A 65 15.40 -5.97 7.28
CA GLU A 65 16.08 -6.86 8.21
C GLU A 65 15.18 -8.05 8.51
N ASP A 66 15.76 -9.23 8.48
CA ASP A 66 15.14 -10.48 8.90
C ASP A 66 16.24 -11.40 9.48
N SER A 67 15.85 -12.32 10.35
CA SER A 67 16.71 -13.42 10.82
C SER A 67 17.10 -14.37 9.69
N ASP A 68 16.28 -14.50 8.66
CA ASP A 68 16.62 -15.20 7.43
C ASP A 68 17.26 -14.23 6.42
N ALA A 69 18.56 -14.36 6.22
CA ALA A 69 19.31 -13.52 5.28
C ALA A 69 18.79 -13.61 3.84
N SER A 70 18.10 -14.70 3.47
CA SER A 70 17.49 -14.87 2.14
C SER A 70 16.20 -14.05 1.96
N ALA A 71 15.55 -13.67 3.06
CA ALA A 71 14.36 -12.83 3.04
C ALA A 71 14.70 -11.33 2.96
N VAL A 72 15.91 -10.92 3.35
CA VAL A 72 16.36 -9.52 3.30
C VAL A 72 16.46 -9.04 1.85
N GLY A 73 15.80 -7.91 1.56
CA GLY A 73 15.74 -7.32 0.22
C GLY A 73 14.60 -7.85 -0.65
N THR A 74 13.89 -8.90 -0.22
CA THR A 74 12.74 -9.43 -0.94
C THR A 74 11.48 -8.62 -0.69
N THR A 75 10.55 -8.68 -1.64
CA THR A 75 9.19 -8.15 -1.47
C THR A 75 8.43 -9.09 -0.54
N SER A 76 7.87 -8.54 0.54
CA SER A 76 7.05 -9.28 1.50
C SER A 76 5.92 -10.02 0.78
N TRP A 77 5.72 -11.30 1.10
CA TRP A 77 4.66 -12.12 0.53
C TRP A 77 3.29 -11.46 0.70
N GLY A 78 2.44 -11.52 -0.33
CA GLY A 78 1.11 -10.89 -0.36
C GLY A 78 1.09 -9.38 -0.62
N THR A 79 2.24 -8.75 -0.87
CA THR A 79 2.28 -7.33 -1.24
C THR A 79 1.85 -7.15 -2.69
N VAL A 80 0.68 -6.54 -2.90
CA VAL A 80 0.24 -6.10 -4.22
C VAL A 80 0.89 -4.75 -4.52
N SER A 81 1.79 -4.68 -5.49
CA SER A 81 2.52 -3.45 -5.80
C SER A 81 1.67 -2.35 -6.44
N HIS A 82 0.58 -2.72 -7.11
CA HIS A 82 -0.33 -1.79 -7.76
C HIS A 82 -1.77 -2.13 -7.40
N CYS A 83 -2.47 -1.22 -6.73
CA CYS A 83 -3.89 -1.32 -6.47
C CYS A 83 -4.63 -0.17 -7.16
N ARG A 84 -5.57 -0.49 -8.05
CA ARG A 84 -6.35 0.50 -8.81
C ARG A 84 -7.83 0.22 -8.64
N ARG A 85 -8.61 1.27 -8.43
CA ARG A 85 -10.08 1.21 -8.45
C ARG A 85 -10.66 2.50 -9.03
N ILE A 86 -11.68 2.37 -9.87
CA ILE A 86 -12.41 3.48 -10.48
C ILE A 86 -13.89 3.15 -10.44
N THR A 87 -14.70 4.13 -10.06
CA THR A 87 -16.16 4.03 -9.99
C THR A 87 -16.77 5.29 -10.62
N ALA A 88 -17.80 5.11 -11.44
CA ALA A 88 -18.64 6.19 -11.94
C ALA A 88 -20.09 5.92 -11.49
N PHE A 89 -20.80 6.98 -11.11
CA PHE A 89 -22.17 6.86 -10.62
C PHE A 89 -23.03 8.03 -11.10
N PRO A 90 -24.33 7.79 -11.36
CA PRO A 90 -25.26 8.86 -11.68
C PRO A 90 -25.53 9.71 -10.44
N VAL A 91 -25.68 11.02 -10.64
CA VAL A 91 -26.04 12.00 -9.62
C VAL A 91 -27.47 12.43 -9.94
N TYR A 92 -28.42 12.05 -9.09
CA TYR A 92 -29.85 12.39 -9.21
C TYR A 92 -30.22 13.51 -8.24
#